data_AF-A0A2M7MUM4-F1
#
_entry.id   AF-A0A2M7MUM4-F1
#
_cell.length_a   1.000
_cell.length_b   1.000
_cell.length_c   1.000
_cell.angle_alpha   90.00
_cell.angle_beta   90.00
_cell.angle_gamma   90.00
#
_symmetry.space_group_name_H-M   'P 1'
#
loop_
_entity.id
_entity.type
_entity.pdbx_description
1 polymer ?
#
loop_
_entity_poly.entity_id
_entity_poly.type
_entity_poly.pdbx_seq_one_letter_code
_entity_poly.pdbx_strand_id
1 'polypeptide(L)'
;MKMSRHFVSFLLLLCSLWAWANSPALAREHRATHLGNPATRFAAPLKTPDDLRRMLLSEALRADVAMILRQSDYLGDLQDFRDAVAKATIHELFIPPGTLLPSMSTRLQGRPVLLRQVRWAGAKPIAAYEFTFDSKGRRYRVVTPKPCSNFWVEEVLPRPAPILSLACEAPAEQPLPRSVSLCHHLRNSGNATAAKATLSLPIPAGASLVSTTGTAEVAADRITWSVSDLAPGGSQALCATFVAAEPGTLSFASVAVGERAAEVQSQCTTRIYGIPAVLLEVVDLADPVLVGKEVVYTIRVLNQGSEPLSNIRIAGVLEDSQAYLSSSGMTAMAVADARITAEPLPRLNPKEEATWRVVIKALKAADVRFAVDLRVDQFSRPVMETEATLQY
;
A
#
# COMPACT_ATOMS: atom_id res chain seq x y z
N MET A 1 -61.95 -71.57 38.08
CA MET A 1 -62.83 -70.98 39.12
C MET A 1 -62.13 -69.73 39.68
N LYS A 2 -62.71 -68.53 39.72
CA LYS A 2 -63.94 -68.04 40.42
C LYS A 2 -63.76 -67.93 41.95
N MET A 3 -63.24 -66.79 42.41
CA MET A 3 -63.57 -65.99 43.61
C MET A 3 -62.85 -64.64 43.42
N SER A 4 -63.42 -63.43 43.30
CA SER A 4 -64.71 -62.81 43.71
C SER A 4 -64.83 -62.57 45.22
N ARG A 5 -65.11 -61.37 45.76
CA ARG A 5 -65.07 -59.96 45.26
C ARG A 5 -65.40 -59.01 46.47
N HIS A 6 -65.22 -57.70 46.29
CA HIS A 6 -65.62 -56.58 47.21
C HIS A 6 -64.69 -56.39 48.43
N PHE A 7 -64.30 -55.18 48.86
CA PHE A 7 -64.78 -53.79 48.64
C PHE A 7 -63.82 -52.96 47.69
N VAL A 8 -64.04 -51.74 47.15
CA VAL A 8 -65.04 -50.63 47.24
C VAL A 8 -64.78 -49.59 48.37
N SER A 9 -64.53 -48.29 48.19
CA SER A 9 -64.95 -47.27 47.19
C SER A 9 -64.00 -46.04 47.17
N PHE A 10 -64.36 -44.96 46.45
CA PHE A 10 -63.70 -43.63 46.29
C PHE A 10 -62.34 -43.62 45.56
N LEU A 11 -62.13 -43.09 44.35
CA LEU A 11 -62.83 -42.14 43.44
C LEU A 11 -62.63 -40.62 43.70
N LEU A 12 -61.89 -39.98 42.77
CA LEU A 12 -61.73 -38.52 42.52
C LEU A 12 -61.03 -37.71 43.65
N LEU A 13 -60.20 -36.68 43.40
CA LEU A 13 -60.15 -35.66 42.34
C LEU A 13 -58.70 -35.10 42.16
N LEU A 14 -58.50 -34.16 41.21
CA LEU A 14 -57.34 -33.25 41.04
C LEU A 14 -56.00 -33.78 40.47
N CYS A 15 -55.91 -33.70 39.13
CA CYS A 15 -54.67 -33.44 38.40
C CYS A 15 -54.13 -32.01 38.64
N SER A 16 -52.92 -31.76 38.11
CA SER A 16 -52.28 -30.46 37.83
C SER A 16 -51.88 -29.58 39.03
N LEU A 17 -50.63 -29.78 39.47
CA LEU A 17 -49.66 -28.76 39.89
C LEU A 17 -48.25 -29.38 39.67
N TRP A 18 -47.18 -28.58 39.77
CA TRP A 18 -45.77 -28.98 39.47
C TRP A 18 -45.35 -28.98 37.98
N ALA A 19 -45.83 -27.98 37.24
CA ALA A 19 -44.91 -27.15 36.44
C ALA A 19 -44.89 -25.75 37.09
N TRP A 20 -44.02 -24.83 36.63
CA TRP A 20 -43.73 -23.49 37.17
C TRP A 20 -42.66 -23.41 38.27
N ALA A 21 -41.39 -23.60 37.87
CA ALA A 21 -40.24 -23.02 38.57
C ALA A 21 -39.04 -22.87 37.60
N ASN A 22 -39.19 -22.04 36.56
CA ASN A 22 -38.08 -21.39 35.82
C ASN A 22 -38.63 -20.41 34.77
N SER A 23 -39.33 -19.37 35.23
CA SER A 23 -39.46 -18.15 34.43
C SER A 23 -38.17 -17.36 34.60
N PRO A 24 -37.45 -16.97 33.53
CA PRO A 24 -36.36 -16.01 33.67
C PRO A 24 -36.94 -14.72 34.24
N ALA A 25 -36.29 -14.15 35.27
CA ALA A 25 -36.75 -12.92 35.89
C ALA A 25 -36.75 -11.80 34.83
N LEU A 26 -37.94 -11.44 34.33
CA LEU A 26 -38.11 -10.34 33.40
C LEU A 26 -37.50 -9.08 34.03
N ALA A 27 -36.49 -8.52 33.36
CA ALA A 27 -35.82 -7.31 33.81
C ALA A 27 -36.88 -6.21 33.99
N ARG A 28 -37.09 -5.79 35.24
CA ARG A 28 -38.25 -4.99 35.62
C ARG A 28 -38.08 -3.56 35.09
N GLU A 29 -38.77 -3.26 33.99
CA GLU A 29 -38.70 -1.96 33.32
C GLU A 29 -38.95 -0.80 34.29
N HIS A 30 -38.03 0.17 34.33
CA HIS A 30 -38.14 1.33 35.20
C HIS A 30 -38.96 2.42 34.52
N ARG A 31 -40.18 2.67 35.01
CA ARG A 31 -41.07 3.70 34.44
C ARG A 31 -40.85 5.06 35.10
N ALA A 32 -40.29 6.02 34.35
CA ALA A 32 -40.10 7.40 34.81
C ALA A 32 -41.21 8.31 34.26
N THR A 33 -41.98 8.97 35.12
CA THR A 33 -43.09 9.89 34.73
C THR A 33 -42.75 11.37 34.93
N HIS A 34 -41.75 11.68 35.75
CA HIS A 34 -41.29 13.03 36.06
C HIS A 34 -39.77 13.01 36.31
N LEU A 35 -39.07 14.10 35.96
CA LEU A 35 -37.63 14.25 36.14
C LEU A 35 -37.31 15.54 36.94
N GLY A 36 -36.18 15.53 37.65
CA GLY A 36 -35.64 16.71 38.34
C GLY A 36 -35.91 16.78 39.85
N ASN A 37 -36.48 15.72 40.45
CA ASN A 37 -36.61 15.60 41.90
C ASN A 37 -35.23 15.74 42.58
N PRO A 38 -35.04 16.68 43.53
CA PRO A 38 -33.75 16.88 44.22
C PRO A 38 -33.16 15.63 44.89
N ALA A 39 -33.99 14.68 45.31
CA ALA A 39 -33.53 13.45 45.96
C ALA A 39 -32.97 12.39 44.98
N THR A 40 -33.30 12.48 43.69
CA THR A 40 -32.94 11.47 42.66
C THR A 40 -32.11 12.03 41.51
N ARG A 41 -32.02 13.37 41.38
CA ARG A 41 -31.21 14.06 40.37
C ARG A 41 -29.71 13.98 40.67
N PHE A 42 -28.88 13.95 39.64
CA PHE A 42 -27.42 13.87 39.78
C PHE A 42 -26.80 15.22 40.15
N ALA A 43 -27.34 16.32 39.60
CA ALA A 43 -26.93 17.70 39.86
C ALA A 43 -28.12 18.66 39.66
N ALA A 44 -27.88 19.98 39.74
CA ALA A 44 -28.88 20.99 39.38
C ALA A 44 -29.20 20.94 37.86
N PRO A 45 -30.44 21.31 37.44
CA PRO A 45 -30.86 21.23 36.04
C PRO A 45 -29.96 22.06 35.10
N LEU A 46 -29.68 21.49 33.92
CA LEU A 46 -28.79 22.10 32.92
C LEU A 46 -29.53 23.14 32.06
N LYS A 47 -28.92 24.31 31.85
CA LYS A 47 -29.42 25.36 30.95
C LYS A 47 -28.55 25.51 29.71
N THR A 48 -27.23 25.40 29.85
CA THR A 48 -26.25 25.52 28.76
C THR A 48 -25.37 24.27 28.64
N PRO A 49 -24.67 24.06 27.49
CA PRO A 49 -23.63 23.04 27.36
C PRO A 49 -22.55 23.12 28.44
N ASP A 50 -22.19 24.32 28.90
CA ASP A 50 -21.15 24.48 29.93
C ASP A 50 -21.60 24.07 31.32
N ASP A 51 -22.92 24.03 31.59
CA ASP A 51 -23.44 23.37 32.80
C ASP A 51 -23.14 21.87 32.76
N LEU A 52 -23.29 21.22 31.60
CA LEU A 52 -22.93 19.81 31.43
C LEU A 52 -21.43 19.58 31.63
N ARG A 53 -20.58 20.41 31.00
CA ARG A 53 -19.12 20.32 31.16
C ARG A 53 -18.72 20.47 32.62
N ARG A 54 -19.22 21.50 33.30
CA ARG A 54 -18.94 21.75 34.73
C ARG A 54 -19.40 20.59 35.61
N MET A 55 -20.57 19.99 35.34
CA MET A 55 -21.05 18.83 36.08
C MET A 55 -20.12 17.62 35.90
N LEU A 56 -19.85 17.22 34.65
CA LEU A 56 -19.09 15.99 34.34
C LEU A 56 -17.59 16.11 34.66
N LEU A 57 -17.03 17.32 34.67
CA LEU A 57 -15.63 17.57 35.08
C LEU A 57 -15.45 17.83 36.57
N SER A 58 -16.53 18.12 37.31
CA SER A 58 -16.50 18.47 38.74
C SER A 58 -15.71 17.46 39.57
N GLU A 59 -14.72 17.94 40.33
CA GLU A 59 -13.93 17.08 41.22
C GLU A 59 -14.80 16.47 42.33
N ALA A 60 -15.80 17.22 42.82
CA ALA A 60 -16.76 16.75 43.82
C ALA A 60 -17.66 15.60 43.31
N LEU A 61 -17.89 15.51 42.00
CA LEU A 61 -18.66 14.43 41.36
C LEU A 61 -17.77 13.37 40.70
N ARG A 62 -16.44 13.49 40.75
CA ARG A 62 -15.51 12.64 39.99
C ARG A 62 -15.68 11.16 40.28
N ALA A 63 -15.75 10.77 41.55
CA ALA A 63 -15.93 9.39 41.97
C ALA A 63 -17.30 8.84 41.52
N ASP A 64 -18.34 9.67 41.60
CA ASP A 64 -19.71 9.32 41.23
C ASP A 64 -19.83 9.15 39.70
N VAL A 65 -19.24 10.05 38.92
CA VAL A 65 -19.17 9.95 37.45
C VAL A 65 -18.41 8.70 37.04
N ALA A 66 -17.25 8.43 37.64
CA ALA A 66 -16.47 7.22 37.40
C ALA A 66 -17.20 5.93 37.82
N MET A 67 -18.13 5.99 38.78
CA MET A 67 -19.00 4.86 39.12
C MET A 67 -20.11 4.66 38.08
N ILE A 68 -20.77 5.73 37.63
CA ILE A 68 -21.78 5.63 36.57
C ILE A 68 -21.18 5.13 35.25
N LEU A 69 -19.97 5.58 34.89
CA LEU A 69 -19.25 5.06 33.72
C LEU A 69 -19.04 3.54 33.83
N ARG A 70 -18.48 3.05 34.94
CA ARG A 70 -18.29 1.61 35.19
C ARG A 70 -19.62 0.84 35.18
N GLN A 71 -20.67 1.39 35.77
CA GLN A 71 -22.00 0.78 35.76
C GLN A 71 -22.68 0.82 34.38
N SER A 72 -22.21 1.65 33.44
CA SER A 72 -22.70 1.77 32.06
C SER A 72 -21.93 0.89 31.06
N ASP A 73 -21.09 -0.03 31.56
CA ASP A 73 -20.20 -0.88 30.74
C ASP A 73 -19.21 -0.06 29.88
N TYR A 74 -18.79 1.13 30.35
CA TYR A 74 -17.78 1.93 29.68
C TYR A 74 -16.40 1.26 29.76
N LEU A 75 -15.87 0.83 28.61
CA LEU A 75 -14.58 0.14 28.48
C LEU A 75 -13.44 1.05 27.97
N GLY A 76 -13.66 2.37 27.96
CA GLY A 76 -12.67 3.35 27.51
C GLY A 76 -11.66 3.75 28.59
N ASP A 77 -11.13 4.97 28.49
CA ASP A 77 -10.30 5.60 29.53
C ASP A 77 -11.00 6.76 30.22
N LEU A 78 -10.81 6.91 31.53
CA LEU A 78 -11.41 8.01 32.27
C LEU A 78 -10.83 9.37 31.84
N GLN A 79 -9.57 9.40 31.40
CA GLN A 79 -8.95 10.63 30.90
C GLN A 79 -9.53 11.01 29.52
N ASP A 80 -9.64 10.04 28.59
CA ASP A 80 -10.31 10.24 27.29
C ASP A 80 -11.73 10.83 27.47
N PHE A 81 -12.51 10.28 28.41
CA PHE A 81 -13.84 10.81 28.74
C PHE A 81 -13.78 12.27 29.22
N ARG A 82 -12.84 12.62 30.10
CA ARG A 82 -12.72 14.01 30.61
C ARG A 82 -12.27 14.97 29.52
N ASP A 83 -11.31 14.59 28.69
CA ASP A 83 -10.85 15.41 27.58
C ASP A 83 -11.93 15.59 26.51
N ALA A 84 -12.73 14.55 26.26
CA ALA A 84 -13.93 14.63 25.44
C ALA A 84 -14.97 15.60 26.03
N VAL A 85 -15.32 15.49 27.31
CA VAL A 85 -16.24 16.42 27.99
C VAL A 85 -15.75 17.87 27.89
N ALA A 86 -14.43 18.11 27.99
CA ALA A 86 -13.87 19.45 27.88
C ALA A 86 -13.98 20.04 26.46
N LYS A 87 -13.82 19.22 25.41
CA LYS A 87 -13.63 19.68 24.02
C LYS A 87 -14.82 19.45 23.08
N ALA A 88 -15.66 18.44 23.34
CA ALA A 88 -16.67 17.99 22.38
C ALA A 88 -17.73 19.07 22.08
N THR A 89 -18.19 19.13 20.84
CA THR A 89 -19.43 19.86 20.50
C THR A 89 -20.60 19.12 21.14
N ILE A 90 -21.36 19.84 21.98
CA ILE A 90 -22.52 19.29 22.68
C ILE A 90 -23.76 19.73 21.91
N HIS A 91 -24.56 18.76 21.50
CA HIS A 91 -25.80 18.97 20.76
C HIS A 91 -27.01 18.84 21.70
N GLU A 92 -28.11 19.51 21.37
CA GLU A 92 -29.39 19.35 22.05
C GLU A 92 -30.29 18.40 21.28
N LEU A 93 -30.98 17.50 22.01
CA LEU A 93 -32.00 16.62 21.48
C LEU A 93 -33.27 16.67 22.35
N PHE A 94 -34.35 16.12 21.79
CA PHE A 94 -35.61 15.90 22.51
C PHE A 94 -35.94 14.42 22.51
N ILE A 95 -36.04 13.82 23.70
CA ILE A 95 -36.39 12.41 23.91
C ILE A 95 -37.93 12.29 23.99
N PRO A 96 -38.63 11.67 23.02
CA PRO A 96 -40.09 11.62 23.00
C PRO A 96 -40.70 10.79 24.15
N PRO A 97 -41.95 11.08 24.58
CA PRO A 97 -42.74 10.16 25.39
C PRO A 97 -42.78 8.74 24.81
N GLY A 98 -42.72 7.74 25.68
CA GLY A 98 -42.73 6.32 25.31
C GLY A 98 -41.34 5.71 25.05
N THR A 99 -40.30 6.53 24.82
CA THR A 99 -38.93 6.05 24.55
C THR A 99 -38.41 5.17 25.69
N LEU A 100 -37.86 4.02 25.33
CA LEU A 100 -37.12 3.13 26.23
C LEU A 100 -35.64 3.51 26.20
N LEU A 101 -35.17 4.14 27.26
CA LEU A 101 -33.76 4.48 27.43
C LEU A 101 -32.99 3.22 27.83
N PRO A 102 -31.82 2.92 27.24
CA PRO A 102 -31.04 1.74 27.60
C PRO A 102 -30.57 1.83 29.05
N SER A 103 -30.28 3.03 29.53
CA SER A 103 -29.99 3.31 30.93
C SER A 103 -30.18 4.79 31.29
N MET A 104 -30.15 5.11 32.58
CA MET A 104 -30.11 6.48 33.11
C MET A 104 -29.56 6.46 34.54
N SER A 105 -28.60 7.34 34.89
CA SER A 105 -28.16 7.45 36.28
C SER A 105 -29.25 8.03 37.19
N THR A 106 -29.10 7.85 38.50
CA THR A 106 -29.95 8.48 39.52
C THR A 106 -29.24 8.42 40.86
N ARG A 107 -29.73 9.18 41.85
CA ARG A 107 -29.39 9.00 43.26
C ARG A 107 -30.41 8.06 43.92
N LEU A 108 -29.94 7.05 44.64
CA LEU A 108 -30.71 6.29 45.63
C LEU A 108 -30.01 6.42 46.98
N GLN A 109 -30.71 6.98 47.97
CA GLN A 109 -30.14 7.26 49.31
C GLN A 109 -28.78 8.00 49.22
N GLY A 110 -28.69 9.00 48.33
CA GLY A 110 -27.46 9.77 48.07
C GLY A 110 -26.39 9.06 47.23
N ARG A 111 -26.47 7.74 47.04
CA ARG A 111 -25.51 6.97 46.24
C ARG A 111 -25.88 7.01 44.75
N PRO A 112 -24.92 7.19 43.83
CA PRO A 112 -25.18 7.03 42.41
C PRO A 112 -25.48 5.58 42.06
N VAL A 113 -26.51 5.37 41.25
CA VAL A 113 -26.79 4.08 40.60
C VAL A 113 -27.21 4.32 39.16
N LEU A 114 -26.97 3.35 38.29
CA LEU A 114 -27.47 3.32 36.93
C LEU A 114 -28.70 2.42 36.84
N LEU A 115 -29.87 2.99 36.53
CA LEU A 115 -31.04 2.22 36.14
C LEU A 115 -30.86 1.75 34.70
N ARG A 116 -31.22 0.50 34.39
CA ARG A 116 -31.28 -0.03 33.02
C ARG A 116 -32.73 -0.08 32.55
N GLN A 117 -32.97 -0.04 31.23
CA GLN A 117 -34.30 -0.17 30.63
C GLN A 117 -35.32 0.80 31.25
N VAL A 118 -35.07 2.10 31.09
CA VAL A 118 -35.89 3.17 31.68
C VAL A 118 -36.89 3.69 30.64
N ARG A 119 -38.17 3.36 30.77
CA ARG A 119 -39.22 3.92 29.92
C ARG A 119 -39.58 5.33 30.37
N TRP A 120 -39.42 6.30 29.48
CA TRP A 120 -39.99 7.63 29.65
C TRP A 120 -41.51 7.57 29.43
N ALA A 121 -42.27 7.88 30.47
CA ALA A 121 -43.73 7.84 30.50
C ALA A 121 -44.35 9.17 30.98
N GLY A 122 -43.60 10.27 30.91
CA GLY A 122 -44.13 11.61 31.09
C GLY A 122 -44.79 12.14 29.81
N ALA A 123 -45.63 13.17 29.95
CA ALA A 123 -46.50 13.65 28.86
C ALA A 123 -45.83 14.55 27.81
N LYS A 124 -44.56 14.95 28.01
CA LYS A 124 -43.82 15.86 27.12
C LYS A 124 -42.42 15.29 26.81
N PRO A 125 -41.80 15.64 25.67
CA PRO A 125 -40.42 15.26 25.41
C PRO A 125 -39.44 15.81 26.46
N ILE A 126 -38.37 15.06 26.74
CA ILE A 126 -37.29 15.51 27.61
C ILE A 126 -36.27 16.26 26.76
N ALA A 127 -36.02 17.54 27.04
CA ALA A 127 -34.84 18.22 26.51
C ALA A 127 -33.57 17.61 27.14
N ALA A 128 -32.63 17.17 26.33
CA ALA A 128 -31.39 16.55 26.77
C ALA A 128 -30.20 17.09 25.96
N TYR A 129 -29.01 16.96 26.52
CA TYR A 129 -27.75 17.18 25.82
C TYR A 129 -27.11 15.85 25.43
N GLU A 130 -26.43 15.82 24.28
CA GLU A 130 -25.57 14.71 23.87
C GLU A 130 -24.23 15.17 23.31
N PHE A 131 -23.25 14.28 23.38
CA PHE A 131 -22.04 14.35 22.56
C PHE A 131 -21.49 12.94 22.34
N THR A 132 -20.73 12.76 21.26
CA THR A 132 -20.01 11.51 20.97
C THR A 132 -18.51 11.71 21.09
N PHE A 133 -17.79 10.66 21.48
CA PHE A 133 -16.34 10.65 21.56
C PHE A 133 -15.79 9.23 21.35
N ASP A 134 -14.53 9.14 20.95
CA ASP A 134 -13.86 7.85 20.76
C ASP A 134 -12.86 7.60 21.90
N SER A 135 -12.79 6.34 22.37
CA SER A 135 -11.83 5.90 23.38
C SER A 135 -11.55 4.41 23.21
N LYS A 136 -10.27 4.01 23.29
CA LYS A 136 -9.79 2.62 23.12
C LYS A 136 -10.42 1.89 21.91
N GLY A 137 -10.52 2.59 20.76
CA GLY A 137 -11.05 2.04 19.51
C GLY A 137 -12.57 1.83 19.46
N ARG A 138 -13.32 2.42 20.40
CA ARG A 138 -14.79 2.38 20.47
C ARG A 138 -15.34 3.79 20.41
N ARG A 139 -16.51 3.97 19.79
CA ARG A 139 -17.27 5.22 19.86
C ARG A 139 -18.27 5.12 20.99
N TYR A 140 -18.36 6.18 21.78
CA TYR A 140 -19.33 6.30 22.85
C TYR A 140 -20.17 7.54 22.64
N ARG A 141 -21.40 7.47 23.15
CA ARG A 141 -22.34 8.58 23.21
C ARG A 141 -22.72 8.82 24.66
N VAL A 142 -22.67 10.07 25.09
CA VAL A 142 -23.15 10.50 26.40
C VAL A 142 -24.46 11.22 26.20
N VAL A 143 -25.49 10.87 26.97
CA VAL A 143 -26.80 11.55 26.92
C VAL A 143 -27.18 11.99 28.31
N THR A 144 -27.59 13.26 28.46
CA THR A 144 -27.90 13.89 29.74
C THR A 144 -29.19 14.73 29.67
N PRO A 145 -30.34 14.18 30.08
CA PRO A 145 -31.57 14.92 30.40
C PRO A 145 -31.35 16.20 31.21
N LYS A 146 -31.67 17.35 30.62
CA LYS A 146 -31.53 18.67 31.27
C LYS A 146 -32.25 18.81 32.61
N PRO A 147 -33.48 18.27 32.82
CA PRO A 147 -34.22 18.51 34.08
C PRO A 147 -33.62 17.86 35.33
N CYS A 148 -32.87 16.76 35.19
CA CYS A 148 -32.27 16.04 36.33
C CYS A 148 -30.74 15.93 36.27
N SER A 149 -30.13 16.22 35.12
CA SER A 149 -28.68 16.12 34.92
C SER A 149 -28.14 14.69 35.16
N ASN A 150 -29.05 13.71 35.26
CA ASN A 150 -28.76 12.30 35.19
C ASN A 150 -28.25 12.00 33.77
N PHE A 151 -27.30 11.09 33.67
CA PHE A 151 -26.65 10.76 32.40
C PHE A 151 -26.41 9.26 32.29
N TRP A 152 -26.08 8.81 31.08
CA TRP A 152 -25.49 7.51 30.85
C TRP A 152 -24.50 7.60 29.69
N VAL A 153 -23.76 6.52 29.48
CA VAL A 153 -22.88 6.34 28.32
C VAL A 153 -23.26 5.04 27.62
N GLU A 154 -23.32 5.07 26.29
CA GLU A 154 -23.62 3.92 25.45
C GLU A 154 -22.56 3.77 24.34
N GLU A 155 -22.17 2.54 24.01
CA GLU A 155 -21.29 2.28 22.85
C GLU A 155 -22.10 2.42 21.56
N VAL A 156 -21.58 3.19 20.61
CA VAL A 156 -22.15 3.38 19.28
C VAL A 156 -21.47 2.41 18.32
N LEU A 157 -22.28 1.61 17.61
CA LEU A 157 -21.83 0.67 16.59
C LEU A 157 -22.20 1.19 15.18
N PRO A 158 -21.43 0.85 14.13
CA PRO A 158 -20.19 0.07 14.15
C PRO A 158 -19.02 0.84 14.78
N ARG A 159 -18.02 0.12 15.30
CA ARG A 159 -16.84 0.73 15.92
C ARG A 159 -16.02 1.54 14.90
N PRO A 160 -15.36 2.63 15.33
CA PRO A 160 -14.45 3.38 14.47
C PRO A 160 -13.24 2.54 14.06
N ALA A 161 -13.01 2.43 12.75
CA ALA A 161 -11.97 1.59 12.17
C ALA A 161 -11.16 2.37 11.11
N PRO A 162 -9.82 2.22 11.10
CA PRO A 162 -9.02 2.60 9.95
C PRO A 162 -9.31 1.66 8.77
N ILE A 163 -9.31 2.20 7.56
CA ILE A 163 -9.46 1.42 6.31
C ILE A 163 -8.32 1.85 5.41
N LEU A 164 -7.29 1.02 5.32
CA LEU A 164 -6.13 1.33 4.48
C LEU A 164 -6.45 1.10 3.00
N SER A 165 -5.75 1.82 2.14
CA SER A 165 -5.65 1.55 0.71
C SER A 165 -4.22 1.85 0.26
N LEU A 166 -3.67 1.03 -0.61
CA LEU A 166 -2.31 1.15 -1.12
C LEU A 166 -2.32 1.28 -2.65
N ALA A 167 -1.76 2.37 -3.16
CA ALA A 167 -1.44 2.51 -4.57
C ALA A 167 0.07 2.35 -4.80
N CYS A 168 0.45 1.97 -6.01
CA CYS A 168 1.83 1.97 -6.48
C CYS A 168 1.96 2.77 -7.77
N GLU A 169 2.99 3.60 -7.83
CA GLU A 169 3.40 4.38 -8.99
C GLU A 169 4.87 4.06 -9.33
N ALA A 170 5.12 3.69 -10.58
CA ALA A 170 6.43 3.44 -11.15
C ALA A 170 6.41 3.86 -12.64
N PRO A 171 7.55 4.23 -13.25
CA PRO A 171 7.61 4.40 -14.70
C PRO A 171 7.30 3.07 -15.40
N ALA A 172 6.55 3.12 -16.51
CA ALA A 172 6.20 1.92 -17.27
C ALA A 172 7.43 1.26 -17.91
N GLU A 173 8.34 2.07 -18.45
CA GLU A 173 9.60 1.64 -19.05
C GLU A 173 10.76 2.54 -18.59
N GLN A 174 11.98 2.00 -18.54
CA GLN A 174 13.20 2.75 -18.19
C GLN A 174 14.43 2.15 -18.89
N PRO A 175 15.29 2.95 -19.54
CA PRO A 175 16.49 2.44 -20.20
C PRO A 175 17.65 2.25 -19.21
N LEU A 176 18.47 1.22 -19.41
CA LEU A 176 19.74 1.08 -18.70
C LEU A 176 20.69 2.27 -19.02
N PRO A 177 21.47 2.77 -18.04
CA PRO A 177 21.56 2.38 -16.64
C PRO A 177 20.74 3.29 -15.70
N ARG A 178 19.62 3.87 -16.18
CA ARG A 178 18.82 4.80 -15.37
C ARG A 178 18.13 4.07 -14.22
N SER A 179 18.05 4.72 -13.06
CA SER A 179 17.34 4.19 -11.90
C SER A 179 15.82 4.25 -12.08
N VAL A 180 15.12 3.31 -11.43
CA VAL A 180 13.66 3.28 -11.33
C VAL A 180 13.25 3.91 -10.00
N SER A 181 12.44 4.96 -10.05
CA SER A 181 11.79 5.52 -8.86
C SER A 181 10.42 4.88 -8.69
N LEU A 182 10.20 4.27 -7.54
CA LEU A 182 8.96 3.63 -7.11
C LEU A 182 8.36 4.43 -5.96
N CYS A 183 7.08 4.76 -6.01
CA CYS A 183 6.36 5.40 -4.90
C CYS A 183 5.08 4.65 -4.55
N HIS A 184 4.89 4.39 -3.26
CA HIS A 184 3.66 3.88 -2.70
C HIS A 184 2.88 4.98 -1.99
N HIS A 185 1.59 5.10 -2.28
CA HIS A 185 0.69 5.98 -1.55
C HIS A 185 -0.17 5.16 -0.61
N LEU A 186 0.17 5.17 0.68
CA LEU A 186 -0.60 4.54 1.74
C LEU A 186 -1.59 5.56 2.31
N ARG A 187 -2.89 5.29 2.16
CA ARG A 187 -3.97 6.18 2.60
C ARG A 187 -4.88 5.51 3.60
N ASN A 188 -5.37 6.25 4.59
CA ASN A 188 -6.45 5.83 5.48
C ASN A 188 -7.77 6.48 5.05
N SER A 189 -8.68 5.67 4.48
CA SER A 189 -10.04 6.05 4.10
C SER A 189 -11.09 5.79 5.21
N GLY A 190 -10.65 5.21 6.33
CA GLY A 190 -11.51 4.89 7.48
C GLY A 190 -11.84 6.11 8.34
N ASN A 191 -12.68 5.87 9.36
CA ASN A 191 -13.16 6.91 10.28
C ASN A 191 -12.46 6.89 11.66
N ALA A 192 -11.32 6.20 11.75
CA ALA A 192 -10.41 6.22 12.91
C ALA A 192 -8.95 6.21 12.43
N THR A 193 -8.05 6.75 13.26
CA THR A 193 -6.60 6.74 13.02
C THR A 193 -6.05 5.30 12.95
N ALA A 194 -5.17 5.05 11.99
CA ALA A 194 -4.30 3.86 12.00
C ALA A 194 -3.06 4.19 12.84
N ALA A 195 -3.11 3.87 14.13
CA ALA A 195 -2.06 4.18 15.11
C ALA A 195 -0.68 3.61 14.69
N LYS A 196 -0.68 2.40 14.13
CA LYS A 196 0.47 1.81 13.45
C LYS A 196 0.01 1.10 12.18
N ALA A 197 0.65 1.43 11.06
CA ALA A 197 0.60 0.69 9.82
C ALA A 197 2.03 0.34 9.38
N THR A 198 2.20 -0.81 8.72
CA THR A 198 3.48 -1.28 8.20
C THR A 198 3.31 -1.62 6.72
N LEU A 199 4.16 -1.04 5.87
CA LEU A 199 4.28 -1.34 4.45
C LEU A 199 5.52 -2.20 4.23
N SER A 200 5.35 -3.37 3.64
CA SER A 200 6.40 -4.30 3.21
C SER A 200 6.49 -4.32 1.69
N LEU A 201 7.69 -4.08 1.16
CA LEU A 201 8.04 -4.18 -0.26
C LEU A 201 9.20 -5.17 -0.41
N PRO A 202 8.98 -6.36 -1.00
CA PRO A 202 10.06 -7.23 -1.46
C PRO A 202 10.91 -6.52 -2.53
N ILE A 203 12.23 -6.70 -2.48
CA ILE A 203 13.14 -6.22 -3.52
C ILE A 203 13.04 -7.20 -4.70
N PRO A 204 12.67 -6.75 -5.92
CA PRO A 204 12.52 -7.65 -7.04
C PRO A 204 13.87 -8.21 -7.53
N ALA A 205 13.85 -9.44 -8.03
CA ALA A 205 15.01 -10.05 -8.66
C ALA A 205 15.53 -9.18 -9.83
N GLY A 206 16.84 -9.09 -9.97
CA GLY A 206 17.51 -8.24 -10.98
C GLY A 206 17.61 -6.75 -10.60
N ALA A 207 17.08 -6.34 -9.44
CA ALA A 207 17.22 -4.97 -8.92
C ALA A 207 18.07 -4.89 -7.65
N SER A 208 18.82 -3.80 -7.52
CA SER A 208 19.48 -3.37 -6.29
C SER A 208 18.86 -2.08 -5.77
N LEU A 209 18.62 -2.01 -4.46
CA LEU A 209 18.15 -0.80 -3.80
C LEU A 209 19.24 0.26 -3.73
N VAL A 210 18.91 1.51 -4.07
CA VAL A 210 19.79 2.68 -3.97
C VAL A 210 19.42 3.55 -2.78
N SER A 211 18.13 3.83 -2.59
CA SER A 211 17.66 4.73 -1.52
C SER A 211 16.17 4.52 -1.20
N THR A 212 15.75 4.99 -0.03
CA THR A 212 14.35 5.01 0.44
C THR A 212 14.02 6.37 1.05
N THR A 213 12.75 6.77 1.02
CA THR A 213 12.27 7.92 1.80
C THR A 213 11.89 7.49 3.22
N GLY A 214 12.09 8.38 4.20
CA GLY A 214 11.72 8.14 5.60
C GLY A 214 12.62 7.11 6.31
N THR A 215 12.27 6.77 7.55
CA THR A 215 12.95 5.73 8.33
C THR A 215 12.44 4.35 7.93
N ALA A 216 13.05 3.78 6.88
CA ALA A 216 12.79 2.42 6.43
C ALA A 216 13.77 1.42 7.09
N GLU A 217 13.28 0.25 7.45
CA GLU A 217 14.10 -0.91 7.80
C GLU A 217 14.40 -1.69 6.51
N VAL A 218 15.69 -1.80 6.15
CA VAL A 218 16.13 -2.48 4.93
C VAL A 218 16.79 -3.82 5.31
N ALA A 219 16.21 -4.91 4.82
CA ALA A 219 16.79 -6.24 4.82
C ALA A 219 17.33 -6.58 3.42
N ALA A 220 18.01 -7.74 3.28
CA ALA A 220 18.58 -8.17 2.01
C ALA A 220 17.54 -8.41 0.90
N ASP A 221 16.30 -8.77 1.28
CA ASP A 221 15.21 -9.18 0.38
C ASP A 221 14.00 -8.22 0.39
N ARG A 222 13.97 -7.23 1.29
CA ARG A 222 12.76 -6.46 1.61
C ARG A 222 13.07 -5.12 2.25
N ILE A 223 12.21 -4.14 1.97
CA ILE A 223 12.13 -2.84 2.59
C ILE A 223 10.84 -2.80 3.43
N THR A 224 10.93 -2.29 4.66
CA THR A 224 9.79 -2.17 5.56
C THR A 224 9.68 -0.75 6.09
N TRP A 225 8.55 -0.08 5.88
CA TRP A 225 8.24 1.21 6.46
C TRP A 225 7.21 1.06 7.58
N SER A 226 7.42 1.73 8.71
CA SER A 226 6.39 1.95 9.72
C SER A 226 5.82 3.35 9.60
N VAL A 227 4.49 3.47 9.53
CA VAL A 227 3.74 4.73 9.55
C VAL A 227 2.92 4.77 10.83
N SER A 228 3.19 5.76 11.67
CA SER A 228 2.45 6.00 12.91
C SER A 228 1.34 7.01 12.68
N ASP A 229 0.24 6.86 13.42
CA ASP A 229 -0.85 7.83 13.55
C ASP A 229 -1.43 8.39 12.23
N LEU A 230 -1.59 7.52 11.22
CA LEU A 230 -2.20 7.91 9.94
C LEU A 230 -3.70 8.23 10.14
N ALA A 231 -3.99 9.53 10.27
CA ALA A 231 -5.32 10.07 10.57
C ALA A 231 -6.37 9.73 9.50
N PRO A 232 -7.68 9.77 9.83
CA PRO A 232 -8.77 9.66 8.85
C PRO A 232 -8.59 10.63 7.67
N GLY A 233 -8.67 10.10 6.45
CA GLY A 233 -8.43 10.84 5.20
C GLY A 233 -6.95 11.07 4.85
N GLY A 234 -6.04 10.89 5.79
CA GLY A 234 -4.59 11.10 5.65
C GLY A 234 -3.93 10.12 4.68
N SER A 235 -2.82 10.57 4.08
CA SER A 235 -2.04 9.81 3.10
C SER A 235 -0.55 10.05 3.30
N GLN A 236 0.26 9.02 3.10
CA GLN A 236 1.73 9.06 3.19
C GLN A 236 2.33 8.48 1.90
N ALA A 237 3.24 9.22 1.28
CA ALA A 237 4.08 8.72 0.19
C ALA A 237 5.33 8.04 0.76
N LEU A 238 5.62 6.84 0.29
CA LEU A 238 6.74 5.98 0.70
C LEU A 238 7.44 5.47 -0.56
N CYS A 239 8.61 6.01 -0.87
CA CYS A 239 9.29 5.77 -2.13
C CYS A 239 10.64 5.06 -1.95
N ALA A 240 11.03 4.29 -2.98
CA ALA A 240 12.33 3.62 -3.08
C ALA A 240 12.90 3.80 -4.50
N THR A 241 14.22 3.94 -4.59
CA THR A 241 14.94 4.02 -5.87
C THR A 241 15.73 2.74 -6.10
N PHE A 242 15.58 2.13 -7.27
CA PHE A 242 16.26 0.90 -7.66
C PHE A 242 17.14 1.11 -8.89
N VAL A 243 18.14 0.27 -9.07
CA VAL A 243 18.88 0.10 -10.34
C VAL A 243 18.81 -1.37 -10.77
N ALA A 244 18.75 -1.61 -12.08
CA ALA A 244 18.84 -2.93 -12.67
C ALA A 244 20.17 -3.08 -13.40
N ALA A 245 20.72 -4.30 -13.43
CA ALA A 245 21.95 -4.61 -14.17
C ALA A 245 21.68 -5.06 -15.62
N GLU A 246 20.53 -5.68 -15.86
CA GLU A 246 20.16 -6.31 -17.14
C GLU A 246 18.76 -5.87 -17.61
N PRO A 247 18.47 -5.92 -18.92
CA PRO A 247 17.11 -5.75 -19.44
C PRO A 247 16.15 -6.81 -18.90
N GLY A 248 14.89 -6.45 -18.67
CA GLY A 248 13.90 -7.35 -18.05
C GLY A 248 12.66 -6.61 -17.56
N THR A 249 11.91 -7.20 -16.63
CA THR A 249 10.76 -6.55 -16.00
C THR A 249 10.89 -6.62 -14.48
N LEU A 250 11.05 -5.46 -13.85
CA LEU A 250 10.97 -5.36 -12.39
C LEU A 250 9.50 -5.39 -11.98
N SER A 251 9.14 -6.29 -11.06
CA SER A 251 7.78 -6.48 -10.58
C SER A 251 7.71 -6.24 -9.08
N PHE A 252 7.06 -5.15 -8.67
CA PHE A 252 6.93 -4.77 -7.27
C PHE A 252 5.54 -5.19 -6.78
N ALA A 253 5.50 -6.01 -5.73
CA ALA A 253 4.28 -6.51 -5.12
C ALA A 253 4.32 -6.22 -3.62
N SER A 254 3.62 -5.16 -3.21
CA SER A 254 3.74 -4.58 -1.86
C SER A 254 2.49 -4.82 -1.03
N VAL A 255 2.69 -5.00 0.27
CA VAL A 255 1.65 -5.34 1.24
C VAL A 255 1.67 -4.32 2.37
N ALA A 256 0.53 -3.71 2.69
CA ALA A 256 0.36 -2.87 3.86
C ALA A 256 -0.68 -3.44 4.82
N VAL A 257 -0.35 -3.46 6.11
CA VAL A 257 -1.23 -3.92 7.19
C VAL A 257 -1.24 -2.90 8.32
N GLY A 258 -2.37 -2.74 9.00
CA GLY A 258 -2.49 -1.90 10.20
C GLY A 258 -2.99 -2.69 11.39
N GLU A 259 -2.64 -2.27 12.60
CA GLU A 259 -2.99 -2.97 13.84
C GLU A 259 -4.51 -3.26 13.99
N ARG A 260 -5.34 -2.36 13.46
CA ARG A 260 -6.81 -2.49 13.41
C ARG A 260 -7.39 -2.32 11.99
N ALA A 261 -6.57 -2.50 10.96
CA ALA A 261 -6.97 -2.42 9.55
C ALA A 261 -6.73 -3.77 8.86
N ALA A 262 -7.58 -4.10 7.90
CA ALA A 262 -7.32 -5.24 7.02
C ALA A 262 -6.02 -5.02 6.22
N GLU A 263 -5.40 -6.12 5.81
CA GLU A 263 -4.29 -6.09 4.85
C GLU A 263 -4.78 -5.56 3.49
N VAL A 264 -3.96 -4.76 2.83
CA VAL A 264 -4.14 -4.32 1.45
C VAL A 264 -2.86 -4.53 0.65
N GLN A 265 -3.02 -4.83 -0.64
CA GLN A 265 -1.93 -5.18 -1.53
C GLN A 265 -1.94 -4.26 -2.76
N SER A 266 -0.78 -4.05 -3.37
CA SER A 266 -0.64 -3.27 -4.61
C SER A 266 0.48 -3.85 -5.47
N GLN A 267 0.29 -3.85 -6.79
CA GLN A 267 1.27 -4.33 -7.75
C GLN A 267 1.50 -3.32 -8.86
N CYS A 268 2.73 -3.26 -9.36
CA CYS A 268 3.20 -2.36 -10.41
C CYS A 268 4.47 -2.96 -11.03
N THR A 269 4.77 -2.58 -12.27
CA THR A 269 5.90 -3.13 -13.03
C THR A 269 6.62 -2.05 -13.82
N THR A 270 7.93 -2.17 -13.96
CA THR A 270 8.76 -1.35 -14.87
C THR A 270 9.53 -2.26 -15.81
N ARG A 271 9.38 -2.05 -17.12
CA ARG A 271 10.21 -2.69 -18.15
C ARG A 271 11.57 -1.99 -18.24
N ILE A 272 12.63 -2.74 -17.98
CA ILE A 272 14.01 -2.31 -18.21
C ILE A 272 14.41 -2.71 -19.62
N TYR A 273 14.88 -1.75 -20.41
CA TYR A 273 15.35 -2.01 -21.78
C TYR A 273 16.80 -1.53 -21.97
N GLY A 274 17.51 -2.18 -22.89
CA GLY A 274 18.84 -1.75 -23.30
C GLY A 274 18.78 -0.56 -24.26
N ILE A 275 19.90 0.10 -24.47
CA ILE A 275 20.08 1.07 -25.56
C ILE A 275 21.02 0.41 -26.58
N PRO A 276 20.65 0.31 -27.86
CA PRO A 276 21.54 -0.18 -28.89
C PRO A 276 22.58 0.89 -29.20
N ALA A 277 23.86 0.54 -29.17
CA ALA A 277 24.95 1.39 -29.61
C ALA A 277 26.09 0.53 -30.15
N VAL A 278 26.58 0.86 -31.33
CA VAL A 278 27.66 0.13 -32.00
C VAL A 278 28.82 1.08 -32.28
N LEU A 279 30.03 0.55 -32.25
CA LEU A 279 31.24 1.19 -32.75
C LEU A 279 31.75 0.30 -33.88
N LEU A 280 31.92 0.89 -35.07
CA LEU A 280 32.64 0.30 -36.18
C LEU A 280 33.98 1.02 -36.25
N GLU A 281 35.07 0.27 -36.22
CA GLU A 281 36.41 0.78 -36.52
C GLU A 281 36.97 -0.03 -37.70
N VAL A 282 37.61 0.66 -38.62
CA VAL A 282 38.35 0.07 -39.73
C VAL A 282 39.74 0.69 -39.67
N VAL A 283 40.77 -0.13 -39.54
CA VAL A 283 42.16 0.33 -39.48
C VAL A 283 43.02 -0.50 -40.41
N ASP A 284 44.01 0.10 -41.07
CA ASP A 284 45.12 -0.66 -41.62
C ASP A 284 46.20 -0.94 -40.57
N LEU A 285 47.11 -1.87 -40.88
CA LEU A 285 48.25 -2.21 -40.02
C LEU A 285 49.56 -1.56 -40.48
N ALA A 286 49.52 -0.77 -41.57
CA ALA A 286 50.66 -0.12 -42.17
C ALA A 286 50.18 0.91 -43.20
N ASP A 287 50.55 2.17 -42.98
CA ASP A 287 50.41 3.29 -43.91
C ASP A 287 51.70 4.14 -43.83
N PRO A 288 52.37 4.48 -44.94
CA PRO A 288 52.07 4.13 -46.33
C PRO A 288 52.59 2.75 -46.75
N VAL A 289 52.04 2.21 -47.85
CA VAL A 289 52.35 0.86 -48.36
C VAL A 289 52.91 0.89 -49.79
N LEU A 290 54.05 0.22 -50.00
CA LEU A 290 54.65 0.09 -51.33
C LEU A 290 53.79 -0.73 -52.30
N VAL A 291 53.71 -0.29 -53.55
CA VAL A 291 53.10 -1.06 -54.64
C VAL A 291 53.70 -2.46 -54.72
N GLY A 292 52.82 -3.46 -54.89
CA GLY A 292 53.16 -4.88 -54.90
C GLY A 292 53.26 -5.53 -53.52
N LYS A 293 53.15 -4.78 -52.41
CA LYS A 293 53.04 -5.32 -51.04
C LYS A 293 51.59 -5.58 -50.63
N GLU A 294 51.45 -6.25 -49.50
CA GLU A 294 50.16 -6.52 -48.88
C GLU A 294 49.73 -5.35 -48.01
N VAL A 295 48.46 -4.95 -48.11
CA VAL A 295 47.78 -4.11 -47.11
C VAL A 295 46.88 -5.02 -46.29
N VAL A 296 46.85 -4.80 -44.98
CA VAL A 296 46.00 -5.54 -44.06
C VAL A 296 45.04 -4.58 -43.40
N TYR A 297 43.74 -4.74 -43.68
CA TYR A 297 42.68 -4.05 -42.97
C TYR A 297 42.14 -4.93 -41.84
N THR A 298 41.93 -4.33 -40.68
CA THR A 298 41.23 -4.93 -39.52
C THR A 298 39.92 -4.18 -39.33
N ILE A 299 38.81 -4.92 -39.40
CA ILE A 299 37.45 -4.40 -39.20
C ILE A 299 36.98 -4.89 -37.84
N ARG A 300 36.62 -3.96 -36.96
CA ARG A 300 36.24 -4.22 -35.58
C ARG A 300 34.84 -3.68 -35.31
N VAL A 301 33.98 -4.51 -34.75
CA VAL A 301 32.59 -4.17 -34.39
C VAL A 301 32.41 -4.42 -32.91
N LEU A 302 32.26 -3.35 -32.13
CA LEU A 302 32.02 -3.39 -30.69
C LEU A 302 30.57 -3.00 -30.39
N ASN A 303 29.84 -3.85 -29.67
CA ASN A 303 28.56 -3.45 -29.07
C ASN A 303 28.81 -2.61 -27.82
N GLN A 304 28.97 -1.30 -28.00
CA GLN A 304 29.12 -0.36 -26.89
C GLN A 304 27.80 -0.08 -26.13
N GLY A 305 26.67 -0.62 -26.57
CA GLY A 305 25.35 -0.45 -25.96
C GLY A 305 25.11 -1.25 -24.68
N SER A 306 23.83 -1.36 -24.34
CA SER A 306 23.27 -2.23 -23.28
C SER A 306 22.15 -3.15 -23.80
N GLU A 307 21.87 -3.11 -25.11
CA GLU A 307 21.02 -4.08 -25.82
C GLU A 307 21.90 -5.00 -26.70
N PRO A 308 21.62 -6.31 -26.81
CA PRO A 308 22.27 -7.17 -27.79
C PRO A 308 21.99 -6.69 -29.22
N LEU A 309 23.04 -6.58 -30.05
CA LEU A 309 22.88 -6.39 -31.48
C LEU A 309 22.54 -7.73 -32.12
N SER A 310 21.73 -7.72 -33.17
CA SER A 310 21.40 -8.91 -33.96
C SER A 310 21.72 -8.73 -35.44
N ASN A 311 21.94 -9.85 -36.11
CA ASN A 311 22.07 -9.91 -37.57
C ASN A 311 23.17 -8.98 -38.13
N ILE A 312 24.33 -8.99 -37.47
CA ILE A 312 25.48 -8.14 -37.74
C ILE A 312 26.09 -8.54 -39.10
N ARG A 313 26.07 -7.62 -40.06
CA ARG A 313 26.54 -7.81 -41.44
C ARG A 313 27.52 -6.70 -41.80
N ILE A 314 28.76 -7.05 -42.12
CA ILE A 314 29.75 -6.12 -42.67
C ILE A 314 29.96 -6.35 -44.16
N ALA A 315 30.23 -5.26 -44.89
CA ALA A 315 30.61 -5.33 -46.30
C ALA A 315 31.58 -4.20 -46.67
N GLY A 316 32.76 -4.55 -47.17
CA GLY A 316 33.77 -3.61 -47.67
C GLY A 316 33.78 -3.55 -49.21
N VAL A 317 34.29 -2.45 -49.77
CA VAL A 317 34.51 -2.31 -51.22
C VAL A 317 36.00 -2.07 -51.47
N LEU A 318 36.57 -2.86 -52.39
CA LEU A 318 37.94 -2.66 -52.88
C LEU A 318 37.94 -1.70 -54.07
N GLU A 319 38.93 -0.81 -54.11
CA GLU A 319 39.21 0.02 -55.28
C GLU A 319 39.98 -0.75 -56.36
N ASP A 320 40.00 -0.24 -57.59
CA ASP A 320 40.71 -0.83 -58.73
C ASP A 320 42.26 -0.82 -58.59
N SER A 321 42.76 -0.17 -57.54
CA SER A 321 44.14 -0.17 -57.08
C SER A 321 44.50 -1.41 -56.24
N GLN A 322 43.53 -2.25 -55.87
CA GLN A 322 43.71 -3.36 -54.94
C GLN A 322 43.28 -4.70 -55.55
N ALA A 323 44.05 -5.76 -55.28
CA ALA A 323 43.62 -7.15 -55.51
C ALA A 323 43.37 -7.86 -54.19
N TYR A 324 42.21 -8.48 -54.03
CA TYR A 324 41.94 -9.38 -52.90
C TYR A 324 42.92 -10.56 -52.85
N LEU A 325 43.46 -10.86 -51.66
CA LEU A 325 44.28 -12.05 -51.41
C LEU A 325 43.58 -13.03 -50.48
N SER A 326 43.14 -12.59 -49.29
CA SER A 326 42.50 -13.45 -48.29
C SER A 326 41.69 -12.65 -47.28
N SER A 327 40.85 -13.33 -46.52
CA SER A 327 40.14 -12.77 -45.38
C SER A 327 39.87 -13.84 -44.31
N SER A 328 39.65 -13.39 -43.08
CA SER A 328 39.33 -14.22 -41.91
C SER A 328 38.58 -13.39 -40.87
N GLY A 329 37.95 -14.02 -39.88
CA GLY A 329 37.25 -13.29 -38.83
C GLY A 329 36.22 -14.12 -38.09
N MET A 330 35.35 -13.43 -37.35
CA MET A 330 34.24 -14.02 -36.58
C MET A 330 33.28 -14.85 -37.43
N THR A 331 33.08 -14.47 -38.69
CA THR A 331 32.29 -15.22 -39.68
C THR A 331 33.04 -15.33 -41.00
N ALA A 332 32.70 -16.34 -41.80
CA ALA A 332 33.27 -16.50 -43.14
C ALA A 332 32.97 -15.29 -44.02
N MET A 333 33.87 -14.98 -44.96
CA MET A 333 33.72 -13.86 -45.88
C MET A 333 33.84 -14.34 -47.32
N ALA A 334 33.04 -13.76 -48.20
CA ALA A 334 33.02 -14.01 -49.64
C ALA A 334 33.36 -12.71 -50.41
N VAL A 335 33.85 -12.86 -51.64
CA VAL A 335 34.19 -11.74 -52.52
C VAL A 335 33.52 -11.94 -53.88
N ALA A 336 32.81 -10.92 -54.33
CA ALA A 336 32.22 -10.83 -55.66
C ALA A 336 32.25 -9.37 -56.13
N ASP A 337 32.59 -9.12 -57.39
CA ASP A 337 32.56 -7.79 -58.02
C ASP A 337 33.24 -6.68 -57.18
N ALA A 338 34.45 -6.96 -56.70
CA ALA A 338 35.26 -6.11 -55.79
C ALA A 338 34.62 -5.79 -54.42
N ARG A 339 33.44 -6.34 -54.10
CA ARG A 339 32.81 -6.23 -52.78
C ARG A 339 33.12 -7.46 -51.93
N ILE A 340 33.57 -7.22 -50.71
CA ILE A 340 33.82 -8.24 -49.69
C ILE A 340 32.63 -8.24 -48.74
N THR A 341 32.01 -9.39 -48.48
CA THR A 341 30.85 -9.51 -47.57
C THR A 341 31.07 -10.61 -46.56
N ALA A 342 30.85 -10.32 -45.27
CA ALA A 342 30.83 -11.35 -44.23
C ALA A 342 29.45 -12.02 -44.14
N GLU A 343 29.43 -13.32 -43.83
CA GLU A 343 28.23 -14.02 -43.40
C GLU A 343 27.67 -13.38 -42.12
N PRO A 344 26.33 -13.32 -41.93
CA PRO A 344 25.73 -12.63 -40.80
C PRO A 344 26.14 -13.26 -39.47
N LEU A 345 26.73 -12.47 -38.57
CA LEU A 345 26.89 -12.84 -37.17
C LEU A 345 25.53 -12.66 -36.48
N PRO A 346 24.87 -13.73 -35.98
CA PRO A 346 23.47 -13.65 -35.54
C PRO A 346 23.26 -12.74 -34.33
N ARG A 347 24.25 -12.61 -33.43
CA ARG A 347 24.15 -11.86 -32.18
C ARG A 347 25.51 -11.37 -31.69
N LEU A 348 25.54 -10.19 -31.08
CA LEU A 348 26.68 -9.64 -30.33
C LEU A 348 26.16 -8.98 -29.04
N ASN A 349 26.47 -9.54 -27.88
CA ASN A 349 25.97 -9.04 -26.59
C ASN A 349 26.61 -7.70 -26.21
N PRO A 350 26.03 -6.94 -25.25
CA PRO A 350 26.65 -5.74 -24.73
C PRO A 350 28.11 -5.98 -24.30
N LYS A 351 28.99 -5.09 -24.76
CA LYS A 351 30.45 -5.09 -24.56
C LYS A 351 31.23 -6.22 -25.23
N GLU A 352 30.58 -7.10 -26.00
CA GLU A 352 31.29 -8.02 -26.89
C GLU A 352 31.79 -7.31 -28.16
N GLU A 353 32.89 -7.82 -28.69
CA GLU A 353 33.56 -7.36 -29.89
C GLU A 353 33.67 -8.50 -30.90
N ALA A 354 33.45 -8.20 -32.18
CA ALA A 354 33.69 -9.10 -33.31
C ALA A 354 34.67 -8.46 -34.29
N THR A 355 35.64 -9.24 -34.75
CA THR A 355 36.74 -8.74 -35.58
C THR A 355 36.91 -9.60 -36.83
N TRP A 356 37.17 -8.92 -37.95
CA TRP A 356 37.51 -9.50 -39.24
C TRP A 356 38.78 -8.86 -39.78
N ARG A 357 39.49 -9.58 -40.64
CA ARG A 357 40.73 -9.16 -41.27
C ARG A 357 40.63 -9.40 -42.76
N VAL A 358 40.99 -8.40 -43.55
CA VAL A 358 41.06 -8.44 -45.00
C VAL A 358 42.51 -8.19 -45.41
N VAL A 359 43.05 -9.03 -46.28
CA VAL A 359 44.39 -8.88 -46.86
C VAL A 359 44.24 -8.68 -48.36
N ILE A 360 44.81 -7.58 -48.86
CA ILE A 360 44.84 -7.22 -50.27
C ILE A 360 46.28 -6.98 -50.73
N LYS A 361 46.50 -6.92 -52.03
CA LYS A 361 47.75 -6.48 -52.65
C LYS A 361 47.57 -5.12 -53.31
N ALA A 362 48.47 -4.19 -53.00
CA ALA A 362 48.56 -2.90 -53.71
C ALA A 362 49.03 -3.13 -55.16
N LEU A 363 48.28 -2.65 -56.16
CA LEU A 363 48.56 -2.85 -57.58
C LEU A 363 49.20 -1.64 -58.27
N LYS A 364 48.87 -0.44 -57.79
CA LYS A 364 49.32 0.86 -58.33
C LYS A 364 49.24 1.92 -57.23
N ALA A 365 50.00 3.00 -57.37
CA ALA A 365 49.97 4.11 -56.41
C ALA A 365 48.58 4.77 -56.39
N ALA A 366 48.05 5.04 -55.19
CA ALA A 366 46.70 5.56 -54.97
C ALA A 366 46.53 6.07 -53.52
N ASP A 367 45.66 7.06 -53.32
CA ASP A 367 45.12 7.44 -52.01
C ASP A 367 43.77 6.72 -51.85
N VAL A 368 43.80 5.54 -51.22
CA VAL A 368 42.66 4.61 -51.18
C VAL A 368 41.75 4.87 -50.00
N ARG A 369 40.43 4.75 -50.23
CA ARG A 369 39.36 4.94 -49.25
C ARG A 369 38.61 3.62 -49.06
N PHE A 370 39.16 2.74 -48.23
CA PHE A 370 38.55 1.44 -47.93
C PHE A 370 37.30 1.61 -47.05
N ALA A 371 36.16 1.77 -47.71
CA ALA A 371 34.86 1.97 -47.06
C ALA A 371 34.21 0.65 -46.67
N VAL A 372 33.69 0.58 -45.43
CA VAL A 372 32.97 -0.57 -44.87
C VAL A 372 31.58 -0.14 -44.40
N ASP A 373 30.56 -0.82 -44.93
CA ASP A 373 29.18 -0.79 -44.43
C ASP A 373 29.00 -1.81 -43.30
N LEU A 374 28.43 -1.38 -42.17
CA LEU A 374 27.89 -2.24 -41.12
C LEU A 374 26.37 -2.09 -41.03
N ARG A 375 25.64 -3.22 -41.05
CA ARG A 375 24.20 -3.28 -40.76
C ARG A 375 23.92 -4.23 -39.59
N VAL A 376 22.94 -3.85 -38.76
CA VAL A 376 22.38 -4.62 -37.64
C VAL A 376 20.88 -4.29 -37.58
N ASP A 377 20.03 -5.16 -37.03
CA ASP A 377 18.56 -4.93 -37.06
C ASP A 377 18.13 -3.69 -36.25
N GLN A 378 18.93 -3.29 -35.25
CA GLN A 378 18.66 -2.17 -34.35
C GLN A 378 18.82 -0.78 -34.99
N PHE A 379 19.43 -0.69 -36.20
CA PHE A 379 19.61 0.59 -36.91
C PHE A 379 19.01 0.54 -38.31
N SER A 380 18.15 1.51 -38.63
CA SER A 380 17.48 1.64 -39.93
C SER A 380 18.39 2.08 -41.07
N ARG A 381 19.62 2.53 -40.76
CA ARG A 381 20.66 2.93 -41.70
C ARG A 381 21.96 2.19 -41.36
N PRO A 382 22.82 1.89 -42.35
CA PRO A 382 24.13 1.37 -42.07
C PRO A 382 24.96 2.38 -41.26
N VAL A 383 25.79 1.87 -40.36
CA VAL A 383 26.96 2.59 -39.86
C VAL A 383 28.06 2.39 -40.88
N MET A 384 28.70 3.46 -41.31
CA MET A 384 29.73 3.43 -42.35
C MET A 384 31.01 3.98 -41.75
N GLU A 385 32.14 3.33 -42.02
CA GLU A 385 33.46 3.88 -41.72
C GLU A 385 34.40 3.71 -42.92
N THR A 386 35.39 4.57 -43.06
CA THR A 386 36.32 4.57 -44.20
C THR A 386 37.75 4.75 -43.73
N GLU A 387 38.58 3.74 -43.95
CA GLU A 387 40.02 3.84 -43.70
C GLU A 387 40.75 4.43 -44.90
N ALA A 388 41.77 5.25 -44.63
CA ALA A 388 42.62 5.86 -45.63
C ALA A 388 44.00 5.16 -45.68
N THR A 389 44.42 4.70 -46.87
CA THR A 389 45.77 4.11 -47.05
C THR A 389 46.45 4.68 -48.28
N LEU A 390 47.66 5.22 -48.11
CA LEU A 390 48.51 5.70 -49.19
C LEU A 390 49.35 4.56 -49.78
N GLN A 391 49.07 4.22 -51.03
CA GLN A 391 49.87 3.29 -51.83
C GLN A 391 50.86 4.06 -52.73
N TYR A 392 52.13 3.67 -52.76
CA TYR A 392 53.20 4.41 -53.46
C TYR A 392 54.27 3.55 -54.15
#